data_AF-A0A1U7R3R6-F1
#
_entry.id   AF-A0A1U7R3R6-F1
#
_cell.length_a   1.000
_cell.length_b   1.000
_cell.length_c   1.000
_cell.angle_alpha   90.00
_cell.angle_beta   90.00
_cell.angle_gamma   90.00
#
_symmetry.space_group_name_H-M   'P 1'
#
loop_
_entity.id
_entity.type
_entity.pdbx_description
1 polymer ?
#
loop_
_entity_poly.entity_id
_entity_poly.type
_entity_poly.pdbx_seq_one_letter_code
_entity_poly.pdbx_strand_id
1 'polypeptide(L)'
;MMPLWLPRGSCVAAVVLALMVLIPPVALVRDPRPRFLFQPKYQCHFYNGTQRVRFLERHFYNREEILRFDSDVGEYRAVTEQGRPEAESWNSQKEYLEQKRASVDTYCRHNYGVLDSFIVQRRAEPRVTVYPTKTQPLEHHNLLVCSVSGFYPGHIEVRWFQNGQEEKAGVVSTGLIRNGD
;
A
#
# COMPACT_ATOMS: atom_id res chain seq x y z
N MET A 1 19.94 64.32 26.48
CA MET A 1 20.32 63.01 25.94
C MET A 1 20.69 62.12 27.12
N MET A 2 19.72 61.36 27.65
CA MET A 2 19.92 60.40 28.75
C MET A 2 20.09 58.99 28.16
N PRO A 3 21.00 58.16 28.71
CA PRO A 3 21.18 56.79 28.26
C PRO A 3 20.06 55.89 28.81
N LEU A 4 19.41 55.11 27.94
CA LEU A 4 18.46 54.09 28.37
C LEU A 4 19.25 52.85 28.82
N TRP A 5 19.23 52.60 30.13
CA TRP A 5 19.76 51.39 30.76
C TRP A 5 18.80 50.22 30.50
N LEU A 6 19.26 49.16 29.82
CA LEU A 6 18.57 47.86 29.78
C LEU A 6 19.15 46.98 30.89
N PRO A 7 18.38 46.58 31.92
CA PRO A 7 18.87 45.68 32.95
C PRO A 7 18.93 44.25 32.40
N ARG A 8 20.14 43.68 32.44
CA ARG A 8 20.41 42.25 32.31
C ARG A 8 19.73 41.48 33.44
N GLY A 9 19.11 40.35 33.10
CA GLY A 9 18.96 39.20 34.00
C GLY A 9 17.62 39.09 34.72
N SER A 10 16.80 38.12 34.29
CA SER A 10 15.91 37.28 35.11
C SER A 10 14.79 36.69 34.23
N CYS A 11 14.15 37.51 33.39
CA CYS A 11 12.98 37.06 32.61
C CYS A 11 13.30 36.02 31.54
N VAL A 12 14.47 36.09 30.88
CA VAL A 12 14.83 35.14 29.82
C VAL A 12 15.04 33.73 30.38
N ALA A 13 15.66 33.61 31.56
CA ALA A 13 15.89 32.33 32.22
C ALA A 13 14.58 31.69 32.68
N ALA A 14 13.66 32.49 33.24
CA ALA A 14 12.34 32.03 33.64
C ALA A 14 11.49 31.54 32.45
N VAL A 15 11.55 32.24 31.32
CA VAL A 15 10.85 31.85 30.08
C VAL A 15 11.44 30.58 29.49
N VAL A 16 12.77 30.43 29.46
CA VAL A 16 13.43 29.20 28.98
C VAL A 16 13.11 28.01 29.89
N LEU A 17 13.12 28.18 31.22
CA LEU A 17 12.73 27.13 32.16
C LEU A 17 11.26 26.73 32.01
N ALA A 18 10.36 27.71 31.87
CA ALA A 18 8.94 27.44 31.64
C ALA A 18 8.69 26.72 30.30
N LEU A 19 9.41 27.08 29.24
CA LEU A 19 9.35 26.37 27.95
C LEU A 19 9.83 24.93 28.06
N MET A 20 10.90 24.66 28.82
CA MET A 20 11.41 23.29 29.04
C MET A 20 10.46 22.42 29.89
N VAL A 21 9.64 23.03 30.75
CA VAL A 21 8.59 22.33 31.54
C VAL A 21 7.33 22.05 30.71
N LEU A 22 7.01 22.92 29.74
CA LEU A 22 5.82 22.80 28.88
C LEU A 22 6.07 22.02 27.59
N ILE A 23 7.32 21.75 27.22
CA ILE A 23 7.63 20.78 26.18
C ILE A 23 7.34 19.40 26.80
N PRO A 24 6.29 18.69 26.38
CA PRO A 24 6.13 17.31 26.79
C PRO A 24 7.43 16.60 26.38
N PRO A 25 8.04 15.77 27.25
CA PRO A 25 9.15 14.96 26.80
C PRO A 25 8.68 14.27 25.53
N VAL A 26 9.53 14.27 24.51
CA VAL A 26 9.34 13.51 23.26
C VAL A 26 9.42 12.02 23.64
N ALA A 27 8.48 11.58 24.47
CA ALA A 27 8.31 10.29 25.09
C ALA A 27 7.00 9.71 24.57
N LEU A 28 6.83 9.80 23.26
CA LEU A 28 6.12 8.81 22.48
C LEU A 28 7.07 8.29 21.39
N VAL A 29 8.31 8.01 21.80
CA VAL A 29 9.19 7.13 21.05
C VAL A 29 8.53 5.75 21.07
N ARG A 30 8.12 5.31 19.87
CA ARG A 30 7.76 3.94 19.52
C ARG A 30 8.44 2.92 20.43
N ASP A 31 7.67 1.92 20.88
CA ASP A 31 8.12 0.68 21.54
C ASP A 31 9.58 0.33 21.16
N PRO A 32 10.57 0.59 22.03
CA PRO A 32 12.00 0.54 21.71
C PRO A 32 12.55 -0.89 21.66
N ARG A 33 11.68 -1.91 21.78
CA ARG A 33 12.09 -3.29 21.65
C ARG A 33 12.58 -3.55 20.23
N PRO A 34 13.81 -4.06 20.05
CA PRO A 34 14.31 -4.38 18.73
C PRO A 34 13.39 -5.43 18.09
N ARG A 35 12.88 -5.11 16.90
CA ARG A 35 12.05 -6.00 16.10
C ARG A 35 12.79 -6.29 14.80
N PHE A 36 12.92 -7.58 14.52
CA PHE A 36 13.53 -8.07 13.30
C PHE A 36 12.48 -8.86 12.54
N LEU A 37 12.37 -8.62 11.25
CA LEU A 37 11.32 -9.20 10.42
C LEU A 37 11.90 -9.60 9.08
N PHE A 38 11.85 -10.89 8.77
CA PHE A 38 12.19 -11.40 7.45
C PHE A 38 10.90 -11.76 6.71
N GLN A 39 10.72 -11.26 5.48
CA GLN A 39 9.53 -11.54 4.68
C GLN A 39 9.94 -11.94 3.26
N PRO A 40 9.75 -13.21 2.87
CA PRO A 40 9.76 -13.59 1.46
C PRO A 40 8.40 -13.30 0.81
N LYS A 41 8.40 -12.85 -0.45
CA LYS A 41 7.21 -12.72 -1.30
C LYS A 41 7.45 -13.44 -2.62
N TYR A 42 6.59 -14.39 -2.93
CA TYR A 42 6.57 -15.11 -4.20
C TYR A 42 5.37 -14.61 -5.02
N GLN A 43 5.63 -13.96 -6.14
CA GLN A 43 4.62 -13.26 -6.92
C GLN A 43 4.55 -13.85 -8.32
N CYS A 44 3.33 -14.06 -8.80
CA CYS A 44 3.05 -14.45 -10.18
C CYS A 44 2.30 -13.30 -10.87
N HIS A 45 2.93 -12.70 -11.88
CA HIS A 45 2.33 -11.64 -12.67
C HIS A 45 1.82 -12.24 -13.98
N PHE A 46 0.51 -12.13 -14.21
CA PHE A 46 -0.19 -12.72 -15.35
C PHE A 46 -0.60 -11.62 -16.33
N TYR A 47 -0.17 -11.73 -17.59
CA TYR A 47 -0.52 -10.81 -18.66
C TYR A 47 -1.26 -11.58 -19.75
N ASN A 48 -2.49 -11.16 -20.06
CA ASN A 48 -3.41 -11.91 -20.93
C ASN A 48 -3.54 -13.38 -20.50
N GLY A 49 -4.01 -13.60 -19.27
CA GLY A 49 -4.10 -14.94 -18.70
C GLY A 49 -2.71 -15.55 -18.50
N THR A 50 -2.47 -16.72 -19.09
CA THR A 50 -1.20 -17.46 -18.97
C THR A 50 -0.27 -17.29 -20.17
N GLN A 51 -0.59 -16.43 -21.14
CA GLN A 51 0.23 -16.18 -22.33
C GLN A 51 1.63 -15.68 -21.95
N ARG A 52 1.70 -14.66 -21.09
CA ARG A 52 2.95 -14.19 -20.50
C ARG A 52 2.83 -14.20 -18.99
N VAL A 53 3.71 -14.96 -18.34
CA VAL A 53 3.77 -15.12 -16.89
C VAL A 53 5.17 -14.76 -16.43
N ARG A 54 5.26 -13.93 -15.38
CA ARG A 54 6.52 -13.57 -14.74
C ARG A 54 6.48 -13.98 -13.27
N PHE A 55 7.46 -14.79 -12.86
CA PHE A 55 7.67 -15.17 -11.47
C PHE A 55 8.68 -14.21 -10.84
N LEU A 56 8.31 -13.63 -9.71
CA LEU A 56 9.11 -12.66 -8.99
C LEU A 56 9.18 -13.03 -7.51
N GLU A 57 10.36 -13.39 -7.05
CA GLU A 57 10.65 -13.71 -5.68
C GLU A 57 11.46 -12.59 -5.05
N ARG A 58 10.99 -12.06 -3.91
CA ARG A 58 11.58 -10.90 -3.24
C ARG A 58 11.75 -11.19 -1.76
N HIS A 59 12.93 -10.93 -1.23
CA HIS A 59 13.23 -11.07 0.18
C HIS A 59 13.42 -9.70 0.81
N PHE A 60 12.71 -9.49 1.92
CA PHE A 60 12.77 -8.27 2.68
C PHE A 60 13.34 -8.53 4.07
N TYR A 61 14.29 -7.70 4.46
CA TYR A 61 14.70 -7.56 5.85
C TYR A 61 14.15 -6.24 6.39
N ASN A 62 13.29 -6.35 7.40
CA ASN A 62 12.44 -5.28 7.92
C ASN A 62 11.56 -4.64 6.84
N ARG A 63 12.00 -3.49 6.29
CA ARG A 63 11.29 -2.75 5.25
C ARG A 63 12.13 -2.58 3.97
N GLU A 64 13.31 -3.19 3.95
CA GLU A 64 14.27 -3.10 2.87
C GLU A 64 14.27 -4.41 2.09
N GLU A 65 14.11 -4.31 0.78
CA GLU A 65 14.29 -5.46 -0.10
C GLU A 65 15.79 -5.69 -0.31
N ILE A 66 16.28 -6.88 0.02
CA ILE A 66 17.72 -7.18 -0.01
C ILE A 66 18.11 -8.07 -1.20
N LEU A 67 17.20 -8.93 -1.66
CA LEU A 67 17.47 -9.97 -2.65
C LEU A 67 16.23 -10.23 -3.50
N ARG A 68 16.43 -10.44 -4.79
CA ARG A 68 15.35 -10.69 -5.75
C ARG A 68 15.74 -11.76 -6.77
N PHE A 69 14.82 -12.68 -7.10
CA PHE A 69 14.87 -13.45 -8.34
C PHE A 69 13.73 -13.00 -9.24
N ASP A 70 14.06 -12.73 -10.50
CA ASP A 70 13.12 -12.32 -11.53
C ASP A 70 13.24 -13.30 -12.70
N SER A 71 12.15 -13.96 -13.08
CA SER A 71 12.16 -14.95 -14.17
C SER A 71 12.59 -14.35 -15.50
N ASP A 72 12.34 -13.05 -15.72
CA ASP A 72 12.78 -12.36 -16.95
C ASP A 72 14.32 -12.17 -16.98
N VAL A 73 14.99 -12.28 -15.81
CA VAL A 73 16.46 -12.21 -15.67
C VAL A 73 17.07 -13.60 -15.52
N GLY A 74 16.39 -14.51 -14.81
CA GLY A 74 16.78 -15.90 -14.64
C GLY A 74 17.82 -16.19 -13.55
N GLU A 75 18.17 -15.21 -12.70
CA GLU A 75 19.10 -15.38 -11.60
C GLU A 75 18.77 -14.45 -10.42
N TYR A 76 19.37 -14.73 -9.26
CA TYR A 76 19.24 -13.86 -8.10
C TYR A 76 20.11 -12.61 -8.24
N ARG A 77 19.53 -11.45 -7.91
CA ARG A 77 20.20 -10.16 -7.85
C ARG A 77 20.05 -9.59 -6.44
N ALA A 78 21.18 -9.23 -5.85
CA ALA A 78 21.21 -8.42 -4.65
C ALA A 78 20.63 -7.05 -4.97
N VAL A 79 19.61 -6.63 -4.23
CA VAL A 79 19.03 -5.27 -4.34
C VAL A 79 19.82 -4.29 -3.49
N THR A 80 20.42 -4.80 -2.41
CA THR A 80 21.31 -4.07 -1.50
C THR A 80 22.53 -4.93 -1.19
N GLU A 81 23.59 -4.31 -0.65
CA GLU A 81 24.82 -5.02 -0.30
C GLU A 81 24.58 -6.17 0.69
N GLN A 82 23.58 -6.05 1.56
CA GLN A 82 23.23 -7.09 2.52
C GLN A 82 22.85 -8.42 1.84
N GLY A 83 22.20 -8.39 0.68
CA GLY A 83 21.77 -9.61 -0.03
C GLY A 83 22.81 -10.18 -1.01
N ARG A 84 23.99 -9.56 -1.11
CA ARG A 84 25.08 -10.02 -2.01
C ARG A 84 25.54 -11.45 -1.69
N PRO A 85 25.80 -11.83 -0.43
CA PRO A 85 26.25 -13.19 -0.10
C PRO A 85 25.22 -14.24 -0.52
N GLU A 86 23.93 -14.00 -0.29
CA GLU A 86 22.86 -14.92 -0.69
C GLU A 86 22.72 -14.99 -2.22
N ALA A 87 22.82 -13.86 -2.93
CA ALA A 87 22.75 -13.86 -4.39
C ALA A 87 23.89 -14.71 -5.00
N GLU A 88 25.12 -14.52 -4.55
CA GLU A 88 26.28 -15.28 -5.01
C GLU A 88 26.15 -16.77 -4.68
N SER A 89 25.77 -17.09 -3.44
CA SER A 89 25.57 -18.47 -2.98
C SER A 89 24.49 -19.20 -3.78
N TRP A 90 23.31 -18.60 -3.96
CA TRP A 90 22.21 -19.25 -4.67
C TRP A 90 22.44 -19.32 -6.17
N ASN A 91 23.12 -18.33 -6.76
CA ASN A 91 23.50 -18.39 -8.18
C ASN A 91 24.56 -19.47 -8.47
N SER A 92 25.38 -19.84 -7.49
CA SER A 92 26.33 -20.94 -7.64
C SER A 92 25.66 -22.33 -7.69
N GLN A 93 24.43 -22.44 -7.19
CA GLN A 93 23.66 -23.69 -7.12
C GLN A 93 22.78 -23.86 -8.36
N LYS A 94 23.32 -24.49 -9.41
CA LYS A 94 22.64 -24.63 -10.72
C LYS A 94 21.26 -25.28 -10.63
N GLU A 95 21.15 -26.39 -9.90
CA GLU A 95 19.87 -27.11 -9.75
C GLU A 95 18.80 -26.23 -9.09
N TYR A 96 19.19 -25.43 -8.10
CA TYR A 96 18.31 -24.48 -7.43
C TYR A 96 17.84 -23.37 -8.38
N LEU A 97 18.76 -22.78 -9.16
CA LEU A 97 18.40 -21.78 -10.16
C LEU A 97 17.45 -22.32 -11.23
N GLU A 98 17.68 -23.53 -11.73
CA GLU A 98 16.78 -24.17 -12.69
C GLU A 98 15.40 -24.42 -12.10
N GLN A 99 15.32 -24.85 -10.83
CA GLN A 99 14.05 -24.98 -10.13
C GLN A 99 13.30 -23.63 -10.06
N LYS A 100 14.01 -22.53 -9.78
CA LYS A 100 13.42 -21.19 -9.73
C LYS A 100 12.96 -20.68 -11.08
N ARG A 101 13.71 -20.98 -12.15
CA ARG A 101 13.29 -20.71 -13.55
C ARG A 101 12.02 -21.48 -13.89
N ALA A 102 11.93 -22.74 -13.48
CA ALA A 102 10.77 -23.59 -13.71
C ALA A 102 9.51 -23.16 -12.93
N SER A 103 9.63 -22.36 -11.86
CA SER A 103 8.49 -21.86 -11.06
C SER A 103 7.45 -21.09 -11.88
N VAL A 104 7.81 -20.53 -13.03
CA VAL A 104 6.85 -19.88 -13.94
C VAL A 104 5.78 -20.89 -14.38
N ASP A 105 6.16 -22.12 -14.68
CA ASP A 105 5.27 -23.18 -15.12
C ASP A 105 4.71 -23.99 -13.94
N THR A 106 5.62 -24.54 -13.13
CA THR A 106 5.27 -25.51 -12.10
C THR A 106 4.48 -24.91 -10.94
N TYR A 107 4.68 -23.62 -10.68
CA TYR A 107 3.97 -22.89 -9.62
C TYR A 107 2.96 -21.91 -10.21
N CYS A 108 3.37 -20.94 -11.02
CA CYS A 108 2.46 -19.86 -11.44
C CYS A 108 1.36 -20.35 -12.38
N ARG A 109 1.71 -20.99 -13.52
CA ARG A 109 0.69 -21.47 -14.48
C ARG A 109 -0.16 -22.58 -13.88
N HIS A 110 0.45 -23.51 -13.14
CA HIS A 110 -0.29 -24.55 -12.42
C HIS A 110 -1.37 -23.95 -11.50
N ASN A 111 -0.99 -23.04 -10.60
CA ASN A 111 -1.94 -22.42 -9.68
C ASN A 111 -2.98 -21.56 -10.41
N TYR A 112 -2.61 -20.85 -11.49
CA TYR A 112 -3.60 -20.12 -12.28
C TYR A 112 -4.69 -21.06 -12.80
N GLY A 113 -4.33 -22.23 -13.34
CA GLY A 113 -5.30 -23.21 -13.84
C GLY A 113 -6.26 -23.71 -12.74
N VAL A 114 -5.77 -23.86 -11.51
CA VAL A 114 -6.61 -24.22 -10.35
C VAL A 114 -7.55 -23.07 -9.98
N LEU A 115 -7.03 -21.84 -9.91
CA LEU A 115 -7.75 -20.65 -9.42
C LEU A 115 -8.67 -20.02 -10.47
N ASP A 116 -8.51 -20.33 -11.75
CA ASP A 116 -9.26 -19.71 -12.84
C ASP A 116 -10.78 -19.82 -12.62
N SER A 117 -11.23 -21.04 -12.31
CA SER A 117 -12.66 -21.37 -12.19
C SER A 117 -13.41 -20.61 -11.08
N PHE A 118 -12.74 -20.17 -10.01
CA PHE A 118 -13.42 -19.57 -8.85
C PHE A 118 -12.83 -18.24 -8.35
N ILE A 119 -11.69 -17.79 -8.86
CA ILE A 119 -11.13 -16.46 -8.57
C ILE A 119 -11.18 -15.57 -9.83
N VAL A 120 -10.58 -16.02 -10.93
CA VAL A 120 -10.46 -15.20 -12.15
C VAL A 120 -11.84 -14.96 -12.77
N GLN A 121 -12.65 -16.02 -12.85
CA GLN A 121 -14.01 -15.95 -13.39
C GLN A 121 -15.05 -15.47 -12.37
N ARG A 122 -14.67 -15.25 -11.09
CA ARG A 122 -15.62 -14.84 -10.05
C ARG A 122 -16.28 -13.52 -10.42
N ARG A 123 -17.61 -13.47 -10.33
CA ARG A 123 -18.41 -12.25 -10.45
C ARG A 123 -19.38 -12.17 -9.28
N ALA A 124 -19.56 -10.97 -8.77
CA ALA A 124 -20.62 -10.64 -7.81
C ALA A 124 -21.25 -9.33 -8.26
N GLU A 125 -22.57 -9.31 -8.36
CA GLU A 125 -23.31 -8.15 -8.83
C GLU A 125 -23.33 -7.04 -7.77
N PRO A 126 -23.23 -5.76 -8.17
CA PRO A 126 -23.32 -4.65 -7.25
C PRO A 126 -24.74 -4.48 -6.71
N ARG A 127 -24.85 -4.30 -5.40
CA ARG A 127 -26.03 -3.75 -4.75
C ARG A 127 -25.93 -2.23 -4.74
N VAL A 128 -26.89 -1.58 -5.39
CA VAL A 128 -26.97 -0.11 -5.51
C VAL A 128 -28.09 0.43 -4.63
N THR A 129 -27.77 1.41 -3.79
CA THR A 129 -28.77 2.16 -3.02
C THR A 129 -28.51 3.65 -3.16
N VAL A 130 -29.57 4.41 -3.47
CA VAL A 130 -29.53 5.87 -3.60
C VAL A 130 -30.35 6.49 -2.49
N TYR A 131 -29.75 7.41 -1.74
CA TYR A 131 -30.42 8.08 -0.64
C TYR A 131 -29.84 9.49 -0.39
N PRO A 132 -30.67 10.46 0.05
CA PRO A 132 -30.17 11.75 0.46
C PRO A 132 -29.44 11.61 1.80
N THR A 133 -28.34 12.33 1.98
CA THR A 133 -27.75 12.54 3.30
C THR A 133 -28.19 13.89 3.83
N LYS A 134 -28.74 13.90 5.05
CA LYS A 134 -28.95 15.14 5.81
C LYS A 134 -27.64 15.42 6.55
N THR A 135 -26.86 16.36 6.06
CA THR A 135 -25.87 17.02 6.90
C THR A 135 -26.59 18.03 7.79
N GLN A 136 -26.00 18.34 8.95
CA GLN A 136 -26.61 19.19 9.99
C GLN A 136 -27.15 20.51 9.41
N PRO A 137 -28.12 21.20 10.07
CA PRO A 137 -28.76 22.42 9.54
C PRO A 137 -27.84 23.56 9.09
N LEU A 138 -26.55 23.49 9.42
CA LEU A 138 -25.52 24.49 9.14
C LEU A 138 -24.66 24.16 7.89
N GLU A 139 -24.77 22.96 7.32
CA GLU A 139 -24.02 22.60 6.10
C GLU A 139 -24.88 22.85 4.85
N HIS A 140 -24.34 23.65 3.94
CA HIS A 140 -25.10 24.25 2.83
C HIS A 140 -25.30 23.31 1.63
N HIS A 141 -25.04 22.01 1.77
CA HIS A 141 -25.05 21.05 0.66
C HIS A 141 -25.91 19.83 0.97
N ASN A 142 -27.06 19.76 0.31
CA ASN A 142 -27.85 18.53 0.22
C ASN A 142 -27.13 17.58 -0.73
N LEU A 143 -26.51 16.53 -0.19
CA LEU A 143 -25.83 15.52 -1.00
C LEU A 143 -26.76 14.33 -1.25
N LEU A 144 -26.67 13.79 -2.46
CA LEU A 144 -27.29 12.51 -2.82
C LEU A 144 -26.17 11.46 -2.86
N VAL A 145 -26.34 10.38 -2.09
CA VAL A 145 -25.36 9.30 -2.01
C VAL A 145 -25.83 8.13 -2.85
N CYS A 146 -24.97 7.66 -3.75
CA CYS A 146 -25.12 6.38 -4.43
C CYS A 146 -24.11 5.40 -3.81
N SER A 147 -24.60 4.53 -2.93
CA SER A 147 -23.79 3.48 -2.32
C SER A 147 -23.81 2.23 -3.20
N VAL A 148 -22.64 1.83 -3.68
CA VAL A 148 -22.46 0.64 -4.55
C VAL A 148 -21.59 -0.36 -3.80
N SER A 149 -22.13 -1.54 -3.51
CA SER A 149 -21.52 -2.50 -2.58
C SER A 149 -21.66 -3.95 -3.05
N GLY A 150 -20.86 -4.87 -2.49
CA GLY A 150 -21.00 -6.32 -2.72
C GLY A 150 -20.54 -6.83 -4.09
N PHE A 151 -19.81 -6.03 -4.86
CA PHE A 151 -19.40 -6.39 -6.22
C PHE A 151 -17.98 -6.97 -6.28
N TYR A 152 -17.74 -7.81 -7.29
CA TYR A 152 -16.42 -8.33 -7.66
C TYR A 152 -16.38 -8.63 -9.17
N PRO A 153 -15.30 -8.34 -9.90
CA PRO A 153 -14.06 -7.69 -9.47
C PRO A 153 -14.24 -6.18 -9.21
N GLY A 154 -13.16 -5.50 -8.78
CA GLY A 154 -13.19 -4.08 -8.43
C GLY A 154 -13.32 -3.09 -9.60
N HIS A 155 -13.30 -3.56 -10.86
CA HIS A 155 -13.51 -2.70 -12.02
C HIS A 155 -14.99 -2.31 -12.12
N ILE A 156 -15.29 -1.03 -11.91
CA ILE A 156 -16.65 -0.50 -11.91
C ILE A 156 -16.67 0.93 -12.45
N GLU A 157 -17.80 1.31 -13.03
CA GLU A 157 -18.08 2.66 -13.46
C GLU A 157 -19.41 3.14 -12.84
N VAL A 158 -19.38 4.31 -12.21
CA VAL A 158 -20.55 4.93 -11.56
C VAL A 158 -20.70 6.34 -12.12
N ARG A 159 -21.83 6.61 -12.77
CA ARG A 159 -22.15 7.89 -13.41
C ARG A 159 -23.43 8.48 -12.81
N TRP A 160 -23.48 9.80 -12.70
CA TRP A 160 -24.66 10.54 -12.26
C TRP A 160 -25.37 11.17 -13.45
N PHE A 161 -26.70 11.18 -13.40
CA PHE A 161 -27.52 11.82 -14.42
C PHE A 161 -28.61 12.68 -13.76
N GLN A 162 -28.79 13.89 -14.27
CA GLN A 162 -29.91 14.77 -13.92
C GLN A 162 -30.72 15.04 -15.19
N ASN A 163 -32.00 14.67 -15.18
CA ASN A 163 -32.90 14.86 -16.34
C ASN A 163 -32.34 14.29 -17.66
N GLY A 164 -31.59 13.19 -17.59
CA GLY A 164 -30.97 12.53 -18.76
C GLY A 164 -29.64 13.11 -19.21
N GLN A 165 -29.14 14.18 -18.60
CA GLN A 165 -27.80 14.71 -18.86
C GLN A 165 -26.79 14.18 -17.83
N GLU A 166 -25.59 13.80 -18.28
CA GLU A 166 -24.54 13.29 -17.40
C GLU A 166 -23.96 14.43 -16.56
N GLU A 167 -24.00 14.28 -15.23
CA GLU A 167 -23.46 15.24 -14.28
C GLU A 167 -22.06 14.83 -13.84
N LYS A 168 -21.09 15.73 -14.09
CA LYS A 168 -19.70 15.55 -13.66
C LYS A 168 -19.29 16.58 -12.60
N ALA A 169 -19.92 17.76 -12.62
CA ALA A 169 -19.66 18.80 -11.63
C ALA A 169 -20.30 18.41 -10.28
N GLY A 170 -19.57 18.62 -9.18
CA GLY A 170 -20.08 18.33 -7.83
C GLY A 170 -20.15 16.84 -7.47
N VAL A 171 -19.71 15.93 -8.34
CA VAL A 171 -19.61 14.51 -8.04
C VAL A 171 -18.34 14.24 -7.22
N VAL A 172 -18.52 13.64 -6.04
CA VAL A 172 -17.43 13.20 -5.17
C VAL A 172 -17.56 11.70 -4.93
N SER A 173 -16.43 10.97 -4.97
CA SER A 173 -16.38 9.53 -4.74
C SER A 173 -15.34 9.19 -3.68
N THR A 174 -15.61 8.16 -2.87
CA THR A 174 -14.64 7.57 -1.96
C THR A 174 -13.55 6.78 -2.69
N GLY A 175 -13.75 6.50 -3.98
CA GLY A 175 -12.95 5.52 -4.72
C GLY A 175 -13.29 4.08 -4.33
N LEU A 176 -12.49 3.13 -4.83
CA LEU A 176 -12.66 1.71 -4.57
C LEU A 176 -12.17 1.36 -3.16
N ILE A 177 -13.08 0.83 -2.33
CA ILE A 177 -12.77 0.31 -0.99
C ILE A 177 -12.72 -1.21 -1.06
N ARG A 178 -11.64 -1.81 -0.54
CA ARG A 178 -11.51 -3.27 -0.41
C ARG A 178 -11.94 -3.69 1.00
N ASN A 179 -12.99 -4.50 1.08
CA ASN A 179 -13.57 -4.96 2.34
C ASN A 179 -12.74 -6.07 3.00
N GLY A 180 -12.14 -6.97 2.21
CA GLY A 180 -11.29 -8.06 2.70
C GLY A 180 -12.00 -9.40 2.91
N ASP A 181 -13.22 -9.53 2.42
CA ASP A 181 -14.08 -10.74 2.44
C ASP A 181 -14.21 -11.45 1.07
#